data_AF-M0AFE8-F1
#
_entry.id   AF-M0AFE8-F1
#
_cell.length_a   1.000
_cell.length_b   1.000
_cell.length_c   1.000
_cell.angle_alpha   90.00
_cell.angle_beta   90.00
_cell.angle_gamma   90.00
#
_symmetry.space_group_name_H-M   'P 1'
#
loop_
_entity.id
_entity.type
_entity.pdbx_description
1 polymer ?
#
loop_
_entity_poly.entity_id
_entity_poly.type
_entity_poly.pdbx_seq_one_letter_code
_entity_poly.pdbx_strand_id
1 'polypeptide(L)' 'MFDSAQALRIGRNLVLYAGGVGLLVVGALGLAAAIDLTASIAAVLFVVGLVLVLIVHEYFGGPV' A
#
# COMPACT_ATOMS: atom_id res chain seq x y z
N MET A 1 -0.97 31.09 2.80
CA MET A 1 -1.52 31.29 1.45
C MET A 1 -1.50 29.93 0.77
N PHE A 2 -2.64 29.22 0.73
CA PHE A 2 -2.69 27.94 0.02
C PHE A 2 -2.64 28.24 -1.47
N ASP A 3 -1.49 27.98 -2.08
CA ASP A 3 -1.34 28.04 -3.53
C ASP A 3 -2.25 26.95 -4.13
N SER A 4 -3.23 27.35 -4.93
CA SER A 4 -4.18 26.43 -5.57
C SER A 4 -3.45 25.39 -6.42
N ALA A 5 -2.26 25.72 -6.94
CA ALA A 5 -1.40 24.78 -7.65
C ALA A 5 -0.78 23.70 -6.73
N GLN A 6 -0.49 24.04 -5.47
CA GLN A 6 0.01 23.09 -4.47
C GLN A 6 -1.09 22.12 -4.02
N ALA A 7 -2.28 22.64 -3.73
CA ALA A 7 -3.44 21.81 -3.37
C ALA A 7 -3.80 20.83 -4.50
N LEU A 8 -3.77 21.28 -5.75
CA LEU A 8 -4.05 20.44 -6.92
C LEU A 8 -3.01 19.31 -7.09
N ARG A 9 -1.71 19.61 -6.89
CA ARG A 9 -0.65 18.58 -6.95
C ARG A 9 -0.81 17.51 -5.87
N ILE A 10 -1.07 17.92 -4.63
CA ILE A 10 -1.28 16.99 -3.51
C ILE A 10 -2.52 16.13 -3.78
N GLY A 11 -3.64 16.77 -4.17
CA GLY A 11 -4.88 16.07 -4.49
C GLY A 11 -4.69 15.03 -5.60
N ARG A 12 -4.00 15.38 -6.68
CA ARG A 12 -3.70 14.43 -7.77
C ARG A 12 -2.85 13.25 -7.28
N ASN A 13 -1.78 13.51 -6.56
CA ASN A 13 -0.89 12.45 -6.07
C ASN A 13 -1.63 11.53 -5.08
N LEU A 14 -2.48 12.09 -4.22
CA LEU A 14 -3.30 11.32 -3.30
C LEU A 14 -4.28 10.42 -4.03
N VAL A 15 -4.96 10.93 -5.08
CA VAL A 15 -5.88 10.11 -5.89
C VAL A 15 -5.14 9.00 -6.62
N LEU A 16 -3.98 9.29 -7.22
CA LEU A 16 -3.17 8.27 -7.89
C LEU A 16 -2.70 7.19 -6.92
N TYR A 17 -2.23 7.60 -5.74
CA TYR A 17 -1.79 6.68 -4.70
C TYR A 17 -2.95 5.84 -4.17
N ALA A 18 -4.07 6.47 -3.81
CA ALA A 18 -5.26 5.78 -3.34
C ALA A 18 -5.82 4.82 -4.40
N GLY A 19 -5.78 5.20 -5.67
CA GLY A 19 -6.18 4.33 -6.78
C GLY A 19 -5.26 3.11 -6.92
N GLY A 20 -3.94 3.32 -6.90
CA GLY A 20 -2.96 2.22 -6.95
C GLY A 20 -3.07 1.27 -5.76
N VAL A 21 -3.13 1.81 -4.54
CA VAL A 21 -3.32 1.02 -3.31
C VAL A 21 -4.66 0.29 -3.33
N GLY A 22 -5.74 0.97 -3.73
CA GLY A 22 -7.07 0.37 -3.83
C GLY A 22 -7.11 -0.83 -4.79
N LEU A 23 -6.49 -0.71 -5.96
CA LEU A 23 -6.37 -1.82 -6.91
C LEU A 23 -5.59 -3.00 -6.33
N LEU A 24 -4.47 -2.73 -5.64
CA LEU A 24 -3.69 -3.78 -4.98
C LEU A 24 -4.49 -4.48 -3.88
N VAL A 25 -5.26 -3.74 -3.08
CA VAL A 25 -6.12 -4.31 -2.04
C VAL A 25 -7.20 -5.20 -2.64
N VAL A 26 -7.91 -4.73 -3.67
CA VAL A 26 -8.95 -5.53 -4.34
C VAL A 26 -8.35 -6.78 -4.97
N GLY A 27 -7.20 -6.67 -5.62
CA GLY A 27 -6.48 -7.81 -6.20
C GLY A 27 -6.06 -8.83 -5.14
N ALA A 28 -5.52 -8.37 -4.01
CA ALA A 28 -5.10 -9.23 -2.91
C ALA A 28 -6.29 -9.97 -2.27
N LEU A 29 -7.41 -9.27 -2.04
CA LEU A 29 -8.63 -9.87 -1.50
C LEU A 29 -9.23 -10.91 -2.47
N GLY A 30 -9.29 -10.57 -3.76
CA GLY A 30 -9.77 -11.48 -4.80
C GLY A 30 -8.90 -12.74 -4.91
N LEU A 31 -7.58 -12.58 -4.89
CA LEU A 31 -6.64 -13.70 -4.92
C LEU A 31 -6.78 -14.56 -3.66
N ALA A 32 -6.86 -13.94 -2.48
CA ALA A 32 -7.02 -14.67 -1.22
C ALA A 32 -8.30 -15.51 -1.21
N ALA A 33 -9.40 -14.97 -1.73
CA ALA A 33 -10.65 -15.71 -1.89
C ALA A 33 -10.53 -16.83 -2.93
N ALA A 34 -9.85 -16.58 -4.06
CA ALA A 34 -9.72 -17.56 -5.14
C ALA A 34 -8.90 -18.80 -4.76
N ILE A 35 -7.97 -18.68 -3.81
CA ILE A 35 -7.13 -19.79 -3.33
C ILE A 35 -7.58 -20.35 -1.98
N ASP A 36 -8.74 -19.92 -1.47
CA ASP A 36 -9.23 -20.25 -0.12
C ASP A 36 -8.13 -20.08 0.94
N LEU A 37 -7.49 -18.91 0.92
CA LEU A 37 -6.35 -18.62 1.78
C LEU A 37 -6.76 -18.70 3.26
N THR A 38 -6.09 -19.57 4.00
CA THR A 38 -6.37 -19.75 5.42
C THR A 38 -5.86 -18.57 6.24
N ALA A 39 -6.54 -18.29 7.36
CA ALA A 39 -6.17 -17.21 8.27
C ALA A 39 -4.73 -17.35 8.82
N SER A 40 -4.27 -18.58 9.03
CA SER A 40 -2.90 -18.84 9.49
C SER A 40 -1.85 -18.45 8.46
N ILE A 41 -2.04 -18.79 7.18
CA ILE A 41 -1.13 -18.40 6.10
C ILE A 41 -1.21 -16.89 5.87
N ALA A 42 -2.41 -16.31 5.92
CA ALA A 42 -2.60 -14.86 5.79
C ALA A 42 -1.84 -14.08 6.88
N ALA A 43 -1.86 -14.55 8.13
CA ALA A 43 -1.10 -13.95 9.23
C ALA A 43 0.42 -13.99 8.97
N VAL A 44 0.94 -15.12 8.46
CA VAL A 44 2.36 -15.24 8.09
C VAL A 44 2.71 -14.26 6.96
N LEU A 45 1.90 -14.22 5.90
CA LEU A 45 2.12 -13.29 4.77
C LEU A 45 2.05 -11.84 5.19
N PHE A 46 1.16 -11.49 6.12
CA PHE A 46 1.08 -10.15 6.69
C PHE A 46 2.37 -9.76 7.43
N VAL A 47 2.87 -10.64 8.30
CA VAL A 47 4.13 -10.40 9.03
C VAL A 47 5.31 -10.29 8.06
N VAL A 48 5.40 -11.18 7.07
CA VAL A 48 6.45 -11.12 6.04
C VAL A 48 6.37 -9.81 5.25
N GLY A 49 5.17 -9.39 4.86
CA GLY A 49 4.95 -8.11 4.19
C GLY A 49 5.37 -6.92 5.05
N LEU A 50 5.03 -6.91 6.34
CA LEU A 50 5.47 -5.87 7.29
C LEU A 50 6.99 -5.82 7.41
N VAL A 51 7.65 -6.97 7.56
CA VAL A 51 9.11 -7.04 7.63
C VAL A 51 9.74 -6.49 6.34
N LEU A 52 9.20 -6.84 5.17
CA LEU A 52 9.67 -6.30 3.89
C LEU A 52 9.49 -4.78 3.82
N VAL A 53 8.35 -4.25 4.27
CA VAL A 53 8.12 -2.80 4.34
C VAL A 53 9.17 -2.13 5.23
N LEU A 54 9.46 -2.69 6.41
CA LEU A 54 10.49 -2.16 7.30
C LEU A 54 11.88 -2.17 6.66
N ILE A 55 12.26 -3.27 6.01
CA ILE A 55 13.54 -3.40 5.31
C ILE A 55 13.67 -2.37 4.20
N VAL A 56 12.64 -2.24 3.34
CA VAL A 56 12.62 -1.25 2.25
C VAL A 56 12.70 0.16 2.83
N HIS A 57 11.95 0.42 3.90
CA HIS A 57 11.95 1.71 4.57
C HIS A 57 13.33 2.05 5.15
N GLU A 58 14.02 1.10 5.77
CA GLU A 58 15.37 1.32 6.31
C GLU A 58 16.42 1.48 5.19
N TYR A 59 16.36 0.62 4.18
CA TYR A 59 17.33 0.59 3.08
C TYR A 59 17.26 1.83 2.19
N PHE A 60 16.06 2.32 1.88
CA PHE A 60 15.88 3.51 1.05
C PHE A 60 15.90 4.82 1.86
N GLY A 61 16.21 4.76 3.16
CA GLY A 61 16.24 5.92 4.04
C GLY A 61 14.87 6.58 4.09
N GLY A 62 13.89 5.85 4.63
CA GLY A 62 12.46 6.19 4.61
C GLY A 62 12.15 7.65 4.98
N PRO A 63 10.97 8.16 4.57
CA PRO A 63 10.68 9.57 4.25
C PRO A 63 11.11 10.58 5.34
N VAL A 64 11.55 11.84 5.11
CA VAL A 64 11.02 13.00 4.31
C VAL A 64 9.52 13.06 4.05
#